data_AF-A0A2M7LVS2-F1
#
_entry.id   AF-A0A2M7LVS2-F1
#
_cell.length_a   1.000
_cell.length_b   1.000
_cell.length_c   1.000
_cell.angle_alpha   90.00
_cell.angle_beta   90.00
_cell.angle_gamma   90.00
#
_symmetry.space_group_name_H-M   'P 1'
#
loop_
_entity.id
_entity.type
_entity.pdbx_description
1 polymer ?
#
loop_
_entity_poly.entity_id
_entity_poly.type
_entity_poly.pdbx_seq_one_letter_code
_entity_poly.pdbx_strand_id
1 'polypeptide(L)'
;MKTISTTTLTLVETKLEDFLSSLKRKHILVDTNFLIDASRNQECFSFIINSLKQNECALVAMDGVYHEFICGRKSLEDYKKMINFYERIIDSEIPFEKSIKENANTLTKVLLKRSAQISYTDILLLATLMKYHSNMYLLSKDKSDIPVFLFPIKAIIPIDSGETNYFYSIYSFDQVSYEKELEQLLKK
;
A
#
# COMPACT_ATOMS: atom_id res chain seq x y z
N MET A 1 28.50 -29.35 -9.33
CA MET A 1 27.68 -28.39 -8.54
C MET A 1 28.00 -26.99 -9.05
N LYS A 2 27.02 -26.28 -9.64
CA LYS A 2 27.20 -24.89 -10.07
C LYS A 2 26.93 -23.99 -8.86
N THR A 3 27.97 -23.30 -8.40
CA THR A 3 27.88 -22.23 -7.42
C THR A 3 27.07 -21.09 -8.04
N ILE A 4 25.86 -20.86 -7.55
CA ILE A 4 25.03 -19.73 -7.96
C ILE A 4 25.67 -18.48 -7.34
N SER A 5 26.11 -17.57 -8.20
CA SER A 5 26.80 -16.34 -7.82
C SER A 5 25.84 -15.39 -7.11
N THR A 6 26.11 -15.11 -5.83
CA THR A 6 25.36 -14.22 -4.92
C THR A 6 25.57 -12.74 -5.24
N THR A 7 25.46 -12.34 -6.51
CA THR A 7 25.88 -11.00 -6.97
C THR A 7 24.71 -10.06 -7.25
N THR A 8 23.47 -10.52 -7.16
CA THR A 8 22.29 -9.73 -7.59
C THR A 8 21.46 -9.16 -6.43
N LEU A 9 21.70 -9.54 -5.16
CA LEU A 9 20.89 -9.08 -4.01
C LEU A 9 21.46 -7.83 -3.34
N THR A 10 22.78 -7.71 -3.22
CA THR A 10 23.41 -6.67 -2.39
C THR A 10 23.23 -5.25 -2.90
N LEU A 11 23.15 -5.04 -4.22
CA LEU A 11 22.98 -3.71 -4.85
C LEU A 11 21.53 -3.20 -4.81
N VAL A 12 20.55 -4.11 -4.78
CA VAL A 12 19.12 -3.79 -4.62
C VAL A 12 18.82 -3.54 -3.15
N GLU A 13 19.41 -4.34 -2.26
CA GLU A 13 19.29 -4.22 -0.80
C GLU A 13 19.75 -2.85 -0.30
N THR A 14 20.92 -2.34 -0.71
CA THR A 14 21.40 -1.02 -0.25
C THR A 14 20.44 0.12 -0.61
N LYS A 15 19.82 0.07 -1.80
CA LYS A 15 18.83 1.09 -2.20
C LYS A 15 17.52 0.96 -1.44
N LEU A 16 17.13 -0.27 -1.10
CA LEU A 16 15.92 -0.54 -0.33
C LEU A 16 16.11 -0.10 1.12
N GLU A 17 17.24 -0.41 1.76
CA GLU A 17 17.54 0.01 3.13
C GLU A 17 17.60 1.53 3.28
N ASP A 18 18.27 2.22 2.34
CA ASP A 18 18.29 3.68 2.28
C ASP A 18 16.88 4.25 2.13
N PHE A 19 16.06 3.63 1.26
CA PHE A 19 14.67 4.05 1.08
C PHE A 19 13.83 3.81 2.34
N LEU A 20 13.91 2.63 2.96
CA LEU A 20 13.19 2.32 4.20
C LEU A 20 13.60 3.27 5.34
N SER A 21 14.89 3.63 5.40
CA SER A 21 15.39 4.66 6.33
C SER A 21 14.79 6.04 6.04
N SER A 22 14.56 6.38 4.78
CA SER A 22 13.88 7.64 4.39
C SER A 22 12.40 7.68 4.80
N LEU A 23 11.78 6.51 5.05
CA LEU A 23 10.41 6.41 5.56
C LEU A 23 10.32 6.58 7.09
N LYS A 24 11.41 6.93 7.76
CA LYS A 24 11.42 7.05 9.22
C LYS A 24 10.27 7.93 9.75
N ARG A 25 9.50 7.39 10.71
CA ARG A 25 8.32 8.04 11.34
C ARG A 25 7.19 8.40 10.38
N LYS A 26 7.09 7.70 9.25
CA LYS A 26 5.97 7.84 8.29
C LYS A 26 4.86 6.83 8.60
N HIS A 27 3.67 7.11 8.06
CA HIS A 27 2.57 6.16 8.06
C HIS A 27 2.58 5.36 6.77
N ILE A 28 2.41 4.05 6.88
CA ILE A 28 2.28 3.15 5.74
C ILE A 28 0.85 2.63 5.73
N LEU A 29 0.05 3.17 4.81
CA LEU A 29 -1.29 2.69 4.54
C LEU A 29 -1.19 1.34 3.84
N VAL A 30 -1.73 0.31 4.47
CA VAL A 30 -1.64 -1.08 4.01
C VAL A 30 -2.89 -1.45 3.21
N ASP A 31 -2.70 -2.01 2.01
CA ASP A 31 -3.76 -2.58 1.18
C ASP A 31 -4.14 -4.01 1.63
N THR A 32 -5.38 -4.42 1.36
CA THR A 32 -5.93 -5.76 1.63
C THR A 32 -5.04 -6.87 1.09
N ASN A 33 -4.52 -6.72 -0.13
CA ASN A 33 -3.68 -7.75 -0.77
C ASN A 33 -2.41 -8.07 0.05
N PHE A 34 -1.78 -7.03 0.63
CA PHE A 34 -0.60 -7.21 1.47
C PHE A 34 -0.94 -8.05 2.70
N LEU A 35 -2.04 -7.73 3.38
CA LEU A 35 -2.50 -8.49 4.55
C LEU A 35 -2.83 -9.93 4.20
N ILE A 36 -3.49 -10.17 3.06
CA ILE A 36 -3.80 -11.54 2.59
C ILE A 36 -2.52 -12.34 2.37
N ASP A 37 -1.58 -11.81 1.58
CA ASP A 37 -0.34 -12.52 1.25
C ASP A 37 0.55 -12.71 2.49
N ALA A 38 0.67 -11.68 3.35
CA ALA A 38 1.44 -11.73 4.59
C ALA A 38 0.86 -12.71 5.61
N SER A 39 -0.46 -12.83 5.72
CA SER A 39 -1.11 -13.76 6.65
C SER A 39 -0.85 -15.24 6.29
N ARG A 40 -0.66 -15.51 4.99
CA ARG A 40 -0.36 -16.84 4.43
C ARG A 40 1.12 -17.18 4.51
N ASN A 41 1.99 -16.18 4.37
CA ASN A 41 3.45 -16.35 4.29
C ASN A 41 4.17 -15.49 5.34
N GLN A 42 3.83 -15.67 6.61
CA GLN A 42 4.24 -14.75 7.68
C GLN A 42 5.75 -14.58 7.80
N GLU A 43 6.52 -15.66 7.64
CA GLU A 43 7.99 -15.62 7.74
C GLU A 43 8.60 -14.73 6.65
N CYS A 44 8.15 -14.89 5.40
CA CYS A 44 8.66 -14.13 4.25
C CYS A 44 8.33 -12.63 4.35
N PHE A 45 7.16 -12.29 4.88
CA PHE A 45 6.72 -10.90 5.05
C PHE A 45 7.23 -10.26 6.34
N SER A 46 7.75 -11.06 7.29
CA SER A 46 8.22 -10.55 8.58
C SER A 46 9.38 -9.55 8.41
N PHE A 47 10.28 -9.77 7.45
CA PHE A 47 11.37 -8.85 7.15
C PHE A 47 10.86 -7.44 6.89
N ILE A 48 9.96 -7.27 5.92
CA ILE A 48 9.49 -5.93 5.55
C ILE A 48 8.68 -5.27 6.67
N ILE A 49 7.84 -6.04 7.37
CA ILE A 49 7.06 -5.54 8.52
C ILE A 49 8.02 -5.05 9.62
N ASN A 50 9.02 -5.86 9.96
CA ASN A 50 10.00 -5.53 10.99
C ASN A 50 10.86 -4.35 10.57
N SER A 51 11.32 -4.28 9.32
CA SER A 51 12.12 -3.16 8.82
C SER A 51 11.34 -1.84 8.84
N LEU A 52 10.05 -1.86 8.50
CA LEU A 52 9.19 -0.68 8.63
C LEU A 52 9.02 -0.27 10.10
N LYS A 53 8.73 -1.22 11.00
CA LYS A 53 8.57 -0.94 12.43
C LYS A 53 9.87 -0.47 13.10
N GLN A 54 11.03 -1.02 12.71
CA GLN A 54 12.36 -0.59 13.17
C GLN A 54 12.66 0.86 12.75
N ASN A 55 12.12 1.31 11.63
CA ASN A 55 12.19 2.71 11.19
C ASN A 55 11.11 3.60 11.84
N GLU A 56 10.48 3.15 12.92
CA GLU A 56 9.42 3.89 13.62
C GLU A 56 8.22 4.21 12.70
N CYS A 57 8.02 3.45 11.62
CA CYS A 57 6.84 3.61 10.77
C CYS A 57 5.61 3.03 11.45
N ALA A 58 4.48 3.72 11.35
CA ALA A 58 3.19 3.19 11.77
C ALA A 58 2.51 2.50 10.58
N LEU A 59 2.18 1.23 10.71
CA LEU A 59 1.36 0.51 9.73
C LEU A 59 -0.09 0.78 10.04
N VAL A 60 -0.80 1.39 9.09
CA VAL A 60 -2.19 1.80 9.25
C VAL A 60 -3.06 1.19 8.18
N ALA A 61 -4.34 1.00 8.47
CA ALA A 61 -5.31 0.52 7.50
C ALA A 61 -6.60 1.35 7.61
N MET A 62 -7.49 1.19 6.64
CA MET A 62 -8.83 1.78 6.70
C MET A 62 -9.87 0.67 6.93
N ASP A 63 -11.02 1.04 7.46
CA ASP A 63 -12.13 0.12 7.77
C ASP A 63 -12.50 -0.81 6.59
N GLY A 64 -12.52 -0.27 5.36
CA GLY A 64 -12.77 -1.07 4.15
C GLY A 64 -11.73 -2.18 3.92
N VAL A 65 -10.45 -1.92 4.21
CA VAL A 65 -9.37 -2.92 4.11
C VAL A 65 -9.54 -4.00 5.17
N TYR A 66 -9.85 -3.60 6.41
CA TYR A 66 -10.16 -4.55 7.48
C TYR A 66 -11.31 -5.48 7.08
N HIS A 67 -12.41 -4.89 6.61
CA HIS A 67 -13.58 -5.65 6.18
C HIS A 67 -13.25 -6.62 5.04
N GLU A 68 -12.56 -6.18 3.99
CA GLU A 68 -12.18 -7.08 2.89
C GLU A 68 -11.25 -8.21 3.35
N PHE A 69 -10.31 -7.91 4.23
CA PHE A 69 -9.37 -8.91 4.76
C PHE A 69 -10.09 -10.03 5.53
N ILE A 70 -11.13 -9.67 6.29
CA ILE A 70 -11.87 -10.59 7.17
C ILE A 70 -13.04 -11.30 6.47
N CYS A 71 -13.73 -10.64 5.53
CA CYS A 71 -14.97 -11.15 4.90
C CYS A 71 -14.79 -12.46 4.11
N GLY A 72 -13.57 -12.85 3.75
CA GLY A 72 -13.29 -14.09 3.01
C GLY A 72 -13.18 -15.37 3.85
N ARG A 73 -13.52 -15.35 5.15
CA ARG A 73 -13.30 -16.49 6.05
C ARG A 73 -14.53 -17.38 6.20
N LYS A 74 -14.31 -18.70 6.17
CA LYS A 74 -15.37 -19.72 6.16
C LYS A 74 -15.67 -20.32 7.54
N SER A 75 -14.84 -20.04 8.53
CA SER A 75 -14.99 -20.54 9.90
C SER A 75 -14.71 -19.44 10.93
N LEU A 76 -15.31 -19.57 12.11
CA LEU A 76 -15.07 -18.66 13.24
C LEU A 76 -13.62 -18.74 13.73
N GLU A 77 -13.00 -19.90 13.62
CA GLU A 77 -11.59 -20.10 14.00
C GLU A 77 -10.66 -19.33 13.06
N ASP A 78 -10.88 -19.42 11.75
CA ASP A 78 -10.11 -18.64 10.76
C ASP A 78 -10.35 -17.14 10.94
N TYR A 79 -11.59 -16.74 11.22
CA TYR A 79 -11.94 -15.35 11.53
C TYR A 79 -11.11 -14.82 12.70
N LYS A 80 -11.07 -15.55 13.83
CA LYS A 80 -10.28 -15.15 15.02
C LYS A 80 -8.79 -15.08 14.73
N LYS A 81 -8.24 -16.06 14.01
CA LYS A 81 -6.81 -16.05 13.62
C LYS A 81 -6.45 -14.81 12.80
N MET A 82 -7.36 -14.36 11.94
CA MET A 82 -7.11 -13.21 11.06
C MET A 82 -7.23 -11.89 11.79
N ILE A 83 -8.17 -11.75 12.72
CA ILE A 83 -8.21 -10.59 13.62
C ILE A 83 -6.91 -10.48 14.42
N ASN A 84 -6.49 -11.57 15.08
CA ASN A 84 -5.25 -11.58 15.85
C ASN A 84 -4.03 -11.25 14.98
N PHE A 85 -4.01 -11.72 13.72
CA PHE A 85 -2.96 -11.35 12.77
C PHE A 85 -3.02 -9.85 12.45
N TYR A 86 -4.20 -9.31 12.12
CA TYR A 86 -4.41 -7.91 11.80
C TYR A 86 -3.96 -6.99 12.94
N GLU A 87 -4.44 -7.23 14.16
CA GLU A 87 -4.12 -6.43 15.36
C GLU A 87 -2.64 -6.46 15.73
N ARG A 88 -1.92 -7.53 15.36
CA ARG A 88 -0.47 -7.62 15.57
C ARG A 88 0.32 -6.76 14.59
N ILE A 89 -0.20 -6.60 13.36
CA ILE A 89 0.51 -5.90 12.28
C ILE A 89 0.12 -4.43 12.24
N ILE A 90 -1.17 -4.13 12.23
CA ILE A 90 -1.73 -2.79 12.08
C ILE A 90 -1.72 -2.08 13.43
N ASP A 91 -1.05 -0.93 13.47
CA ASP A 91 -0.88 -0.14 14.69
C ASP A 91 -2.10 0.77 14.94
N SER A 92 -2.83 1.18 13.89
CA SER A 92 -4.08 1.93 14.02
C SER A 92 -4.93 1.94 12.75
N GLU A 93 -6.21 2.26 12.89
CA GLU A 93 -7.13 2.45 11.77
C GLU A 93 -7.38 3.93 11.49
N ILE A 94 -7.40 4.30 10.21
CA ILE A 94 -7.68 5.65 9.75
C ILE A 94 -9.20 5.85 9.68
N PRO A 95 -9.76 6.83 10.42
CA PRO A 95 -11.18 7.09 10.38
C PRO A 95 -11.62 7.64 9.02
N PHE A 96 -12.81 7.25 8.58
CA PHE A 96 -13.40 7.81 7.37
C PHE A 96 -13.92 9.23 7.64
N GLU A 97 -13.29 10.20 7.00
CA GLU A 97 -13.61 11.62 7.18
C GLU A 97 -14.19 12.25 5.92
N LYS A 98 -14.93 13.36 6.10
CA LYS A 98 -15.56 14.10 5.00
C LYS A 98 -14.56 14.51 3.91
N SER A 99 -13.35 14.93 4.28
CA SER A 99 -12.30 15.31 3.35
C SER A 99 -11.81 14.13 2.49
N ILE A 100 -11.77 12.91 3.05
CA ILE A 100 -11.46 11.69 2.28
C ILE A 100 -12.55 11.45 1.25
N LYS A 101 -13.83 11.61 1.63
CA LYS A 101 -14.96 11.51 0.70
C LYS A 101 -14.89 12.54 -0.43
N GLU A 102 -14.52 13.77 -0.12
CA GLU A 102 -14.34 14.84 -1.11
C GLU A 102 -13.21 14.52 -2.09
N ASN A 103 -12.07 14.03 -1.58
CA ASN A 103 -10.97 13.51 -2.41
C ASN A 103 -11.42 12.35 -3.30
N ALA A 104 -12.15 11.37 -2.75
CA ALA A 104 -12.65 10.21 -3.47
C ALA A 104 -13.60 10.61 -4.62
N ASN A 105 -14.51 11.56 -4.36
CA ASN A 105 -15.40 12.10 -5.39
C ASN A 105 -14.63 12.79 -6.51
N THR A 106 -13.60 13.54 -6.15
CA THR A 106 -12.78 14.27 -7.14
C THR A 106 -11.91 13.31 -7.93
N LEU A 107 -11.27 12.34 -7.28
CA LEU A 107 -10.49 11.29 -7.91
C LEU A 107 -11.35 10.48 -8.89
N THR A 108 -12.56 10.09 -8.49
CA THR A 108 -13.52 9.40 -9.38
C THR A 108 -13.76 10.19 -10.67
N LYS A 109 -13.93 11.51 -10.60
CA LYS A 109 -14.11 12.35 -11.80
C LYS A 109 -12.88 12.33 -12.71
N VAL A 110 -11.68 12.33 -12.13
CA VAL A 110 -10.42 12.24 -12.89
C VAL A 110 -10.29 10.87 -13.57
N LEU A 111 -10.61 9.79 -12.85
CA LEU A 111 -10.48 8.41 -13.34
C LEU A 111 -11.53 8.05 -14.40
N LEU A 112 -12.77 8.54 -14.26
CA LEU A 112 -13.83 8.33 -15.25
C LEU A 112 -13.43 8.83 -16.64
N LYS A 113 -12.70 9.94 -16.74
CA LYS A 113 -12.20 10.43 -18.04
C LYS A 113 -11.17 9.51 -18.70
N ARG A 114 -10.55 8.62 -17.91
CA ARG A 114 -9.49 7.70 -18.36
C ARG A 114 -9.97 6.25 -18.49
N SER A 115 -11.27 5.99 -18.36
CA SER A 115 -11.86 4.64 -18.45
C SER A 115 -11.24 3.60 -17.51
N ALA A 116 -10.64 4.03 -16.39
CA ALA A 116 -10.06 3.11 -15.42
C ALA A 116 -11.17 2.51 -14.54
N GLN A 117 -11.23 1.18 -14.48
CA GLN A 117 -12.05 0.46 -13.50
C GLN A 117 -11.23 0.27 -12.23
N ILE A 118 -11.50 1.07 -11.22
CA ILE A 118 -10.87 0.96 -9.90
C ILE A 118 -11.95 0.60 -8.88
N SER A 119 -11.62 -0.26 -7.91
CA SER A 119 -12.57 -0.61 -6.86
C SER A 119 -12.87 0.59 -5.96
N TYR A 120 -14.02 0.58 -5.28
CA TYR A 120 -14.36 1.65 -4.33
C TYR A 120 -13.34 1.73 -3.18
N THR A 121 -12.89 0.58 -2.65
CA THR A 121 -11.86 0.52 -1.61
C THR A 121 -10.53 1.10 -2.09
N ASP A 122 -10.13 0.81 -3.32
CA ASP A 122 -8.93 1.39 -3.92
C ASP A 122 -9.05 2.92 -4.10
N ILE A 123 -10.21 3.43 -4.52
CA ILE A 123 -10.47 4.88 -4.56
C ILE A 123 -10.29 5.49 -3.16
N LEU A 124 -10.82 4.83 -2.12
CA LEU A 124 -10.70 5.31 -0.74
C LEU A 124 -9.26 5.26 -0.22
N LEU A 125 -8.49 4.23 -0.56
CA LEU A 125 -7.05 4.16 -0.25
C LEU A 125 -6.30 5.35 -0.85
N LEU A 126 -6.52 5.61 -2.15
CA LEU A 126 -5.89 6.72 -2.86
C LEU A 126 -6.35 8.07 -2.33
N ALA A 127 -7.64 8.24 -2.02
CA ALA A 127 -8.19 9.47 -1.45
C ALA A 127 -7.64 9.75 -0.03
N THR A 128 -7.39 8.69 0.75
CA THR A 128 -6.75 8.77 2.06
C THR A 128 -5.29 9.19 1.91
N LEU A 129 -4.57 8.60 0.95
CA LEU A 129 -3.20 8.98 0.62
C LEU A 129 -3.09 10.45 0.18
N MET A 130 -4.06 10.96 -0.62
CA MET A 130 -4.12 12.37 -0.99
C MET A 130 -4.23 13.29 0.23
N LYS A 131 -5.06 12.93 1.20
CA LYS A 131 -5.28 13.72 2.42
C LYS A 131 -4.01 13.81 3.27
N TYR A 132 -3.33 12.68 3.48
CA TYR A 132 -2.19 12.57 4.38
C TYR A 132 -0.83 12.55 3.66
N HIS A 133 -0.78 13.03 2.42
CA HIS A 133 0.35 12.85 1.49
C HIS A 133 1.72 13.28 2.02
N SER A 134 1.77 14.26 2.93
CA SER A 134 3.03 14.75 3.50
C SER A 134 3.70 13.74 4.46
N ASN A 135 2.92 12.80 5.01
CA ASN A 135 3.38 11.87 6.02
C ASN A 135 2.90 10.42 5.84
N MET A 136 2.31 10.10 4.69
CA MET A 136 1.75 8.78 4.41
C MET A 136 2.19 8.27 3.04
N TYR A 137 2.42 6.96 2.98
CA TYR A 137 2.66 6.21 1.76
C TYR A 137 1.68 5.04 1.69
N LEU A 138 1.39 4.54 0.49
CA LEU A 138 0.55 3.35 0.30
C LEU A 138 1.45 2.16 -0.06
N LEU A 139 1.31 1.06 0.67
CA LEU A 139 1.88 -0.23 0.36
C LEU A 139 0.81 -1.10 -0.30
N SER A 140 0.94 -1.30 -1.62
CA SER A 140 -0.02 -2.09 -2.40
C SER A 140 0.73 -3.00 -3.37
N LYS A 141 0.12 -4.14 -3.71
CA LYS A 141 0.62 -5.01 -4.77
C LYS A 141 0.55 -4.24 -6.08
N ASP A 142 1.50 -4.42 -6.99
CA ASP A 142 1.52 -3.64 -8.23
C ASP A 142 0.19 -3.80 -8.99
N LYS A 143 -0.59 -2.72 -9.08
CA LYS A 143 -1.91 -2.67 -9.72
C LYS A 143 -1.79 -1.77 -10.94
N SER A 144 -2.13 -2.30 -12.12
CA SER A 144 -2.29 -1.52 -13.35
C SER A 144 -3.27 -0.36 -13.22
N ASP A 145 -4.15 -0.42 -12.21
CA ASP A 145 -5.30 0.46 -12.08
C ASP A 145 -5.00 1.70 -11.22
N ILE A 146 -3.83 1.74 -10.55
CA ILE A 146 -3.36 2.94 -9.82
C ILE A 146 -2.72 3.89 -10.83
N PRO A 147 -3.23 5.13 -10.99
CA PRO A 147 -2.70 6.08 -11.96
C PRO A 147 -1.33 6.62 -11.50
N VAL A 148 -0.24 6.03 -11.99
CA VAL A 148 1.14 6.36 -11.58
C VAL A 148 1.55 7.83 -11.78
N PHE A 149 0.85 8.55 -12.66
CA PHE A 149 1.08 10.00 -12.86
C PHE A 149 0.54 10.86 -11.69
N LEU A 150 -0.43 10.35 -10.92
CA LEU A 150 -0.91 10.98 -9.68
C LEU A 150 -0.29 10.34 -8.44
N PHE A 151 -0.02 9.03 -8.53
CA PHE A 151 0.54 8.26 -7.44
C PHE A 151 1.83 7.59 -7.89
N PRO A 152 2.95 8.32 -8.00
CA PRO A 152 4.21 7.74 -8.42
C PRO A 152 4.70 6.67 -7.45
N ILE A 153 5.30 5.62 -8.01
CA ILE A 153 6.01 4.57 -7.26
C ILE A 153 7.33 5.16 -6.76
N LYS A 154 7.59 4.99 -5.46
CA LYS A 154 8.84 5.41 -4.80
C LYS A 154 9.81 4.27 -4.59
N ALA A 155 9.29 3.06 -4.37
CA ALA A 155 10.09 1.85 -4.31
C ALA A 155 9.25 0.64 -4.70
N ILE A 156 9.94 -0.41 -5.15
CA ILE A 156 9.38 -1.74 -5.35
C ILE A 156 10.11 -2.67 -4.38
N ILE A 157 9.33 -3.43 -3.62
CA ILE A 157 9.77 -4.37 -2.59
C ILE A 157 9.51 -5.78 -3.14
N PRO A 158 10.54 -6.47 -3.62
CA PRO A 158 10.44 -7.89 -3.94
C PRO A 158 10.41 -8.71 -2.65
N ILE A 159 9.49 -9.68 -2.56
CA ILE A 159 9.40 -10.63 -1.45
C ILE A 159 9.34 -12.03 -2.07
N ASP A 160 10.37 -12.84 -1.80
CA ASP A 160 10.45 -14.21 -2.28
C ASP A 160 9.95 -15.16 -1.18
N SER A 161 8.90 -15.93 -1.46
CA SER A 161 8.42 -16.98 -0.56
C SER A 161 9.00 -18.36 -0.85
N GLY A 162 9.91 -18.47 -1.82
CA GLY A 162 10.41 -19.74 -2.38
C GLY A 162 9.46 -20.36 -3.41
N GLU A 163 8.15 -20.17 -3.25
CA GLU A 163 7.14 -20.64 -4.21
C GLU A 163 6.66 -19.54 -5.16
N THR A 164 6.59 -18.30 -4.69
CA THR A 164 6.07 -17.16 -5.44
C THR A 164 6.88 -15.91 -5.12
N ASN A 165 7.16 -15.13 -6.16
CA ASN A 165 7.72 -13.79 -6.01
C ASN A 165 6.59 -12.78 -5.95
N TYR A 166 6.50 -12.06 -4.84
CA TYR A 166 5.58 -10.95 -4.67
C TYR A 166 6.30 -9.64 -4.95
N PHE A 167 5.63 -8.72 -5.64
CA PHE A 167 6.12 -7.39 -5.91
C PHE A 167 5.15 -6.37 -5.34
N TYR A 168 5.60 -5.68 -4.30
CA TYR A 168 4.84 -4.64 -3.62
C TYR A 168 5.44 -3.28 -3.93
N SER A 169 4.59 -2.32 -4.25
CA SER A 169 4.99 -0.96 -4.56
C SER A 169 4.64 -0.04 -3.40
N ILE A 170 5.55 0.88 -3.10
CA ILE A 170 5.32 2.00 -2.20
C ILE A 170 4.94 3.21 -3.05
N TYR A 171 3.69 3.62 -2.97
CA TYR A 171 3.16 4.78 -3.68
C TYR A 171 3.12 6.01 -2.77
N SER A 172 3.29 7.18 -3.38
CA SER A 172 3.05 8.48 -2.73
C SER A 172 2.12 9.31 -3.61
N PHE A 173 1.40 10.27 -3.04
CA PHE A 173 0.64 11.23 -3.85
C PHE A 173 1.54 12.36 -4.37
N ASP A 174 1.41 12.69 -5.66
CA ASP A 174 2.00 13.87 -6.29
C ASP A 174 0.96 14.97 -6.44
N GLN A 175 0.94 15.88 -5.46
CA GLN A 175 0.03 17.02 -5.42
C GLN A 175 0.19 17.94 -6.65
N VAL A 176 1.42 18.16 -7.12
CA VAL A 176 1.68 19.08 -8.24
C VAL A 176 1.09 18.53 -9.53
N SER A 177 1.28 17.24 -9.79
CA SER A 177 0.69 16.57 -10.95
C SER A 177 -0.84 16.54 -10.87
N TYR A 178 -1.39 16.35 -9.67
CA TYR A 178 -2.83 16.38 -9.45
C TYR A 178 -3.47 17.75 -9.73
N GLU A 179 -2.89 18.84 -9.22
CA GLU A 179 -3.41 20.19 -9.42
C GLU A 179 -3.42 20.57 -10.91
N LYS A 180 -2.37 20.21 -11.65
CA LYS A 180 -2.29 20.42 -13.10
C LYS A 180 -3.39 19.70 -13.85
N GLU A 181 -3.68 18.45 -13.49
CA GLU A 181 -4.75 17.67 -14.11
C GLU A 181 -6.10 18.27 -13.78
N LEU A 182 -6.34 18.64 -12.51
CA LEU A 182 -7.60 19.26 -12.10
C LEU A 182 -7.89 20.56 -12.85
N GLU A 183 -6.89 21.42 -13.05
CA GLU A 183 -7.05 22.64 -13.85
C GLU A 183 -7.48 22.33 -15.30
N GLN A 184 -6.90 21.31 -15.92
CA GLN A 184 -7.28 20.90 -17.28
C GLN A 184 -8.72 20.38 -17.33
N LEU A 185 -9.21 19.79 -16.23
CA LEU A 185 -10.60 19.33 -16.13
C LEU A 185 -11.60 20.48 -16.01
N LEU A 186 -11.22 21.58 -15.34
CA LEU A 186 -12.07 22.74 -15.05
C LEU A 186 -12.08 23.80 -16.17
N LYS A 187 -11.09 23.80 -17.07
CA LYS A 187 -11.01 24.71 -18.24
C LYS A 187 -11.93 24.32 -19.41
N LYS A 188 -12.81 23.33 -19.23
CA LYS A 188 -13.82 22.88 -20.21
C LYS A 188 -15.22 23.10 -19.65
#